data_AF-A0A2U9NRS0-F1
#
_entry.id   AF-A0A2U9NRS0-F1
#
_cell.length_a   1.000
_cell.length_b   1.000
_cell.length_c   1.000
_cell.angle_alpha   90.00
_cell.angle_beta   90.00
_cell.angle_gamma   90.00
#
_symmetry.space_group_name_H-M   'P 1'
#
loop_
_entity.id
_entity.type
_entity.pdbx_description
1 polymer ?
#
loop_
_entity_poly.entity_id
_entity_poly.type
_entity_poly.pdbx_seq_one_letter_code
_entity_poly.pdbx_strand_id
1 'polypeptide(L)'
;MSNKQKLHVKVGDTVTVISGFYKNETGEIIKINKNTGKVIVKGINFKFKHIKPNTETEIGEIRQFEAPIHHSNVKLNIKEMS
;
A
#
# COMPACT_ATOMS: atom_id res chain seq x y z
N MET A 1 -8.64 14.25 18.98
CA MET A 1 -9.42 14.48 17.74
C MET A 1 -8.72 13.77 16.58
N SER A 2 -9.41 12.93 15.81
CA SER A 2 -8.78 12.26 14.66
C SER A 2 -8.61 13.27 13.52
N ASN A 3 -7.36 13.62 13.22
CA ASN A 3 -7.04 14.49 12.09
C ASN A 3 -7.13 13.66 10.81
N LYS A 4 -8.34 13.51 10.29
CA LYS A 4 -8.65 12.65 9.13
C LYS A 4 -8.30 13.41 7.86
N GLN A 5 -7.22 13.01 7.19
CA GLN A 5 -6.82 13.66 5.94
C GLN A 5 -7.83 13.38 4.82
N LYS A 6 -8.11 14.42 4.01
CA LYS A 6 -8.91 14.29 2.80
C LYS A 6 -8.07 13.60 1.72
N LEU A 7 -8.45 12.38 1.37
CA LEU A 7 -7.78 11.58 0.36
C LEU A 7 -8.55 11.65 -0.97
N HIS A 8 -7.83 11.70 -2.08
CA HIS A 8 -8.41 11.70 -3.42
C HIS A 8 -8.69 10.29 -3.97
N VAL A 9 -8.32 9.23 -3.23
CA VAL A 9 -8.49 7.81 -3.60
C VAL A 9 -9.38 7.06 -2.61
N LYS A 10 -9.98 5.96 -3.08
CA LYS A 10 -10.80 5.02 -2.33
C LYS A 10 -10.23 3.60 -2.42
N VAL A 11 -10.71 2.72 -1.54
CA VAL A 11 -10.39 1.29 -1.60
C VAL A 11 -11.07 0.71 -2.84
N GLY A 12 -10.34 -0.10 -3.60
CA GLY A 12 -10.78 -0.64 -4.90
C GLY A 12 -10.44 0.22 -6.11
N ASP A 13 -9.92 1.45 -5.92
CA ASP A 13 -9.45 2.25 -7.05
C ASP A 13 -8.16 1.68 -7.63
N THR A 14 -8.06 1.68 -8.95
CA THR A 14 -6.80 1.39 -9.65
C THR A 14 -5.97 2.66 -9.72
N VAL A 15 -4.72 2.58 -9.26
CA VAL A 15 -3.81 3.72 -9.20
C VAL A 15 -2.48 3.39 -9.85
N THR A 16 -1.83 4.43 -10.36
CA THR A 16 -0.45 4.39 -10.85
C THR A 16 0.45 5.13 -9.88
N VAL A 17 1.60 4.57 -9.57
CA VAL A 17 2.61 5.25 -8.73
C VAL A 17 3.35 6.29 -9.57
N ILE A 18 3.38 7.53 -9.10
CA ILE A 18 3.97 8.68 -9.80
C ILE A 18 5.45 8.85 -9.42
N SER A 19 5.82 8.49 -8.19
CA SER A 19 7.13 8.75 -7.62
C SER A 19 7.60 7.63 -6.68
N GLY A 20 8.92 7.50 -6.53
CA GLY A 20 9.56 6.45 -5.75
C GLY A 20 10.18 5.35 -6.61
N PHE A 21 10.57 4.25 -5.96
CA PHE A 21 11.22 3.10 -6.61
C PHE A 21 10.29 2.41 -7.62
N TYR A 22 9.01 2.24 -7.25
CA TYR A 22 7.99 1.56 -8.05
C TYR A 22 7.26 2.51 -9.02
N LYS A 23 7.96 3.52 -9.57
CA LYS A 23 7.34 4.53 -10.44
C LYS A 23 6.78 3.89 -11.72
N ASN A 24 5.61 4.36 -12.16
CA ASN A 24 4.83 3.88 -13.31
C ASN A 24 4.17 2.51 -13.15
N GLU A 25 4.37 1.83 -12.01
CA GLU A 25 3.64 0.60 -11.73
C GLU A 25 2.20 0.91 -11.35
N THR A 26 1.30 0.02 -11.76
CA THR A 26 -0.15 0.12 -11.51
C THR A 26 -0.60 -0.97 -10.56
N GLY A 27 -1.50 -0.63 -9.65
CA GLY A 27 -2.12 -1.59 -8.76
C GLY A 27 -3.41 -1.09 -8.15
N GLU A 28 -4.12 -2.00 -7.49
CA GLU A 28 -5.39 -1.72 -6.81
C GLU A 28 -5.13 -1.36 -5.35
N ILE A 29 -5.88 -0.39 -4.81
CA ILE A 29 -5.79 -0.04 -3.39
C ILE A 29 -6.54 -1.08 -2.54
N ILE A 30 -5.80 -1.80 -1.69
CA ILE A 30 -6.35 -2.78 -0.75
C ILE A 30 -6.85 -2.10 0.52
N LYS A 31 -6.07 -1.13 1.04
CA LYS A 31 -6.36 -0.50 2.33
C LYS A 31 -5.89 0.94 2.38
N ILE A 32 -6.62 1.75 3.11
CA ILE A 32 -6.34 3.17 3.31
C ILE A 32 -6.27 3.47 4.80
N ASN A 33 -5.21 4.14 5.23
CA ASN A 33 -5.08 4.72 6.55
C ASN A 33 -5.23 6.24 6.50
N LYS A 34 -6.45 6.72 6.79
CA LYS A 34 -6.82 8.16 6.73
C LYS A 34 -6.13 9.01 7.80
N ASN A 35 -5.61 8.41 8.87
CA ASN A 35 -4.91 9.13 9.93
C ASN A 35 -3.48 9.48 9.53
N THR A 36 -2.84 8.63 8.72
CA THR A 36 -1.43 8.83 8.30
C THR A 36 -1.30 9.26 6.84
N GLY A 37 -2.40 9.34 6.09
CA GLY A 37 -2.37 9.65 4.67
C GLY A 37 -1.76 8.54 3.81
N LYS A 38 -1.69 7.31 4.30
CA LYS A 38 -1.02 6.20 3.61
C LYS A 38 -2.02 5.21 3.01
N VAL A 39 -1.63 4.62 1.89
CA VAL A 39 -2.40 3.64 1.12
C VAL A 39 -1.56 2.39 0.88
N ILE A 40 -2.19 1.22 0.92
CA ILE A 40 -1.56 -0.06 0.58
C ILE A 40 -2.07 -0.43 -0.81
N VAL A 41 -1.15 -0.58 -1.76
CA VAL A 41 -1.43 -0.93 -3.14
C VAL A 41 -0.98 -2.37 -3.39
N LYS A 42 -1.85 -3.18 -3.98
CA LYS A 42 -1.61 -4.60 -4.27
C LYS A 42 -0.44 -4.75 -5.23
N GLY A 43 0.49 -5.65 -4.90
CA GLY A 43 1.62 -5.97 -5.78
C GLY A 43 2.74 -4.93 -5.80
N ILE A 44 2.68 -3.89 -4.97
CA ILE A 44 3.65 -2.79 -4.96
C ILE A 44 4.25 -2.63 -3.56
N ASN A 45 5.53 -2.27 -3.50
CA ASN A 45 6.23 -1.92 -2.25
C ASN A 45 6.30 -3.06 -1.23
N PHE A 46 6.78 -4.22 -1.68
CA PHE A 46 6.99 -5.36 -0.80
C PHE A 46 8.11 -5.13 0.20
N LYS A 47 7.89 -5.56 1.44
CA LYS A 47 8.91 -5.60 2.48
C LYS A 47 8.95 -6.97 3.14
N PHE A 48 10.14 -7.35 3.57
CA PHE A 48 10.36 -8.55 4.36
C PHE A 48 10.29 -8.19 5.85
N LYS A 49 9.47 -8.92 6.60
CA LYS A 49 9.44 -8.86 8.06
C LYS A 49 9.86 -10.21 8.60
N HIS A 50 10.93 -10.20 9.37
CA HIS A 50 11.37 -11.35 10.16
C HIS A 50 10.43 -11.46 11.37
N ILE A 51 9.65 -12.54 11.42
CA ILE A 51 8.74 -12.83 12.51
C ILE A 51 9.45 -13.82 13.43
N LYS A 52 9.73 -13.38 14.66
CA LYS A 52 10.23 -14.28 15.69
C LYS A 52 9.11 -15.27 16.06
N PRO A 53 9.43 -16.55 16.29
CA PRO A 53 8.44 -17.51 16.74
C PRO A 53 7.90 -17.10 18.12
N ASN A 54 6.60 -17.33 18.34
CA ASN A 54 5.95 -16.99 19.61
C ASN A 54 6.00 -18.14 20.62
N THR A 55 6.24 -19.36 20.15
CA THR A 55 6.38 -20.57 20.96
C THR A 55 7.70 -21.27 20.62
N GLU A 56 8.25 -22.02 21.57
CA GLU A 56 9.53 -22.75 21.39
C GLU A 56 9.49 -23.81 20.28
N THR A 57 8.29 -24.23 19.88
CA THR A 57 8.04 -25.23 18.83
C THR A 57 7.76 -24.63 17.45
N GLU A 58 7.62 -23.32 17.32
CA GLU A 58 7.40 -22.67 16.03
C GLU A 58 8.72 -22.27 15.36
N ILE A 59 8.81 -22.49 14.04
CA ILE A 59 9.94 -22.04 13.24
C ILE A 59 9.69 -20.58 12.85
N GLY A 60 10.70 -19.72 13.04
CA GLY A 60 10.61 -18.32 12.61
C GLY A 60 10.39 -18.21 11.10
N GLU A 61 9.53 -17.28 10.67
CA GLU A 61 9.16 -17.09 9.25
C GLU A 61 9.63 -15.72 8.76
N ILE A 62 10.15 -15.67 7.52
CA ILE A 62 10.36 -14.42 6.79
C ILE A 62 9.10 -14.15 5.97
N ARG A 63 8.22 -13.28 6.45
CA ARG A 63 6.99 -12.93 5.73
C ARG A 63 7.22 -11.74 4.81
N GLN A 64 6.81 -11.88 3.57
CA GLN A 64 6.70 -10.78 2.61
C GLN A 64 5.30 -10.17 2.67
N PHE A 65 5.21 -8.84 2.71
CA PHE A 65 3.93 -8.12 2.73
C PHE A 65 4.04 -6.76 2.02
N GLU A 66 2.91 -6.26 1.52
CA GLU A 66 2.84 -4.94 0.90
C GLU A 66 2.90 -3.83 1.96
N ALA A 67 3.85 -2.92 1.79
CA ALA A 67 4.03 -1.80 2.69
C ALA A 67 3.26 -0.55 2.20
N PRO A 68 2.80 0.29 3.14
CA PRO A 68 2.06 1.49 2.80
C PRO A 68 2.92 2.54 2.05
N ILE A 69 2.31 3.20 1.08
CA ILE A 69 2.83 4.31 0.28
C ILE A 69 2.04 5.59 0.63
N HIS A 70 2.65 6.76 0.53
CA HIS A 70 1.94 8.03 0.77
C HIS A 70 0.97 8.34 -0.36
N HIS A 71 -0.22 8.86 -0.04
CA HIS A 71 -1.27 9.13 -1.03
C HIS A 71 -0.89 10.17 -2.09
N SER A 72 0.12 11.02 -1.84
CA SER A 72 0.63 11.99 -2.83
C SER A 72 1.40 11.34 -3.97
N ASN A 73 1.89 10.11 -3.76
CA ASN A 73 2.75 9.41 -4.71
C ASN A 73 1.96 8.49 -5.65
N VAL A 74 0.64 8.53 -5.57
CA VAL A 74 -0.26 7.74 -6.41
C VAL A 74 -1.19 8.67 -7.19
N LYS A 75 -1.53 8.25 -8.42
CA LYS A 75 -2.49 8.90 -9.30
C LYS A 75 -3.63 7.93 -9.59
N LEU A 76 -4.86 8.42 -9.57
CA LEU A 76 -6.01 7.63 -10.00
C LEU A 76 -5.91 7.36 -11.51
N ASN A 77 -5.96 6.09 -11.89
CA ASN A 77 -5.87 5.67 -13.28
C ASN A 77 -7.29 5.62 -13.87
N ILE A 78 -7.74 6.75 -14.41
CA ILE A 78 -8.98 6.81 -15.18
C ILE A 78 -8.63 6.31 -16.58
N LYS A 79 -8.66 4.99 -16.82
CA LYS A 79 -8.67 4.50 -18.19
C LYS A 79 -10.03 4.90 -18.77
N GLU A 80 -10.06 5.99 -19.51
CA GLU A 80 -11.11 6.19 -20.51
C GLU A 80 -10.98 5.04 -21.50
N MET A 81 -11.92 4.10 -21.44
CA MET A 81 -12.03 3.09 -22.48
C MET A 81 -12.40 3.83 -23.75
N SER A 82 -11.49 3.79 -24.73
CA SER A 82 -11.71 4.25 -26.11
C SER A 82 -12.71 3.36 -26.81
#